data_AF-A0A087UKV5-F1
#
_entry.id   AF-A0A087UKV5-F1
#
_cell.length_a   1.000
_cell.length_b   1.000
_cell.length_c   1.000
_cell.angle_alpha   90.00
_cell.angle_beta   90.00
_cell.angle_gamma   90.00
#
_symmetry.space_group_name_H-M   'P 1'
#
loop_
_entity.id
_entity.type
_entity.pdbx_description
1 polymer ?
#
loop_
_entity_poly.entity_id
_entity_poly.type
_entity_poly.pdbx_seq_one_letter_code
_entity_poly.pdbx_strand_id
1 'polypeptide(L)'
;MLAVKRCVSCLKSKNSIFLPMRFLAVDIEKTVTEHTDSYPPTKPQLPIITSRPLPYPSKYLKPREAWVCNLDTVEEELMGIIDLHPSVFGMMPRLDIIYHNNRWQEKYRFVDYVTELTRAEVPGGGRKPWPQKGTGRARHGSIRSPIFL
;
A
#
# COMPACT_ATOMS: atom_id res chain seq x y z
N MET A 1 -44.93 4.06 16.73
CA MET A 1 -44.67 4.46 18.12
C MET A 1 -43.20 4.20 18.46
N LEU A 2 -42.46 5.28 18.75
CA LEU A 2 -41.24 5.44 19.59
C LEU A 2 -40.14 4.35 19.54
N ALA A 3 -38.92 4.56 19.01
CA ALA A 3 -37.81 5.44 19.43
C ALA A 3 -37.33 5.20 20.88
N VAL A 4 -36.03 4.96 21.14
CA VAL A 4 -35.03 5.91 21.73
C VAL A 4 -33.69 5.12 21.87
N LYS A 5 -32.59 5.46 21.18
CA LYS A 5 -31.52 6.47 21.43
C LYS A 5 -30.47 6.12 22.52
N ARG A 6 -29.21 6.12 22.09
CA ARG A 6 -28.00 6.72 22.71
C ARG A 6 -27.07 7.00 21.53
N CYS A 7 -26.91 8.21 20.96
CA CYS A 7 -26.54 9.52 21.47
C CYS A 7 -25.13 9.56 22.07
N VAL A 8 -24.14 9.85 21.22
CA VAL A 8 -23.05 10.78 21.54
C VAL A 8 -22.87 11.73 20.36
N SER A 9 -22.95 13.01 20.69
CA SER A 9 -22.98 14.20 19.85
C SER A 9 -21.60 14.86 19.76
N CYS A 10 -21.44 15.72 18.75
CA CYS A 10 -20.46 16.82 18.62
C CYS A 10 -18.99 16.41 18.41
N LEU A 11 -18.22 17.02 17.50
CA LEU A 11 -18.29 18.37 16.96
C LEU A 11 -18.09 18.40 15.44
N LYS A 12 -18.94 19.20 14.78
CA LYS A 12 -18.63 19.87 13.51
C LYS A 12 -17.52 20.87 13.77
N SER A 13 -16.37 20.71 13.11
CA SER A 13 -15.50 21.82 12.77
C SER A 13 -15.41 21.88 11.24
N LYS A 14 -16.10 22.87 10.68
CA LYS A 14 -15.97 23.25 9.27
C LYS A 14 -14.62 23.96 9.15
N ASN A 15 -13.67 23.36 8.45
CA ASN A 15 -12.63 24.11 7.76
C ASN A 15 -12.54 23.57 6.34
N SER A 16 -13.33 24.22 5.49
CA SER A 16 -13.10 24.37 4.07
C SER A 16 -11.64 24.74 3.82
N ILE A 17 -10.97 23.98 2.96
CA ILE A 17 -10.16 24.40 1.80
C ILE A 17 -9.56 23.08 1.28
N PHE A 18 -10.29 22.39 0.41
CA PHE A 18 -9.67 21.48 -0.55
C PHE A 18 -10.44 21.68 -1.85
N LEU A 19 -9.79 22.40 -2.76
CA LEU A 19 -10.25 22.60 -4.14
C LEU A 19 -10.59 21.23 -4.73
N PRO A 20 -11.79 21.01 -5.29
CA PRO A 20 -12.02 19.82 -6.08
C PRO A 20 -11.21 19.98 -7.36
N MET A 21 -10.07 19.29 -7.44
CA MET A 21 -9.51 18.90 -8.72
C MET A 21 -10.62 18.13 -9.43
N ARG A 22 -11.21 18.77 -10.44
CA ARG A 22 -12.09 18.14 -11.43
C ARG A 22 -11.28 17.06 -12.12
N PHE A 23 -11.27 15.87 -11.53
CA PHE A 23 -11.14 14.65 -12.29
C PHE A 23 -12.37 14.63 -13.20
N LEU A 24 -12.16 14.93 -14.48
CA LEU A 24 -13.08 14.52 -15.52
C LEU A 24 -13.10 12.99 -15.50
N ALA A 25 -13.96 12.43 -14.65
CA ALA A 25 -14.46 11.10 -14.86
C ALA A 25 -15.17 11.15 -16.21
N VAL A 26 -14.51 10.62 -17.24
CA VAL A 26 -15.20 10.25 -18.46
C VAL A 26 -16.01 9.03 -18.07
N ASP A 27 -17.29 9.26 -17.77
CA ASP A 27 -18.27 8.23 -17.54
C ASP A 27 -18.36 7.36 -18.80
N ILE A 28 -17.69 6.21 -18.78
CA ILE A 28 -17.94 5.15 -19.75
C ILE A 28 -19.04 4.29 -19.15
N GLU A 29 -20.26 4.80 -19.16
CA GLU A 29 -21.45 3.94 -19.11
C GLU A 29 -21.55 3.24 -20.46
N LYS A 30 -20.82 2.13 -20.61
CA LYS A 30 -21.17 1.13 -21.61
C LYS A 30 -22.25 0.26 -21.01
N THR A 31 -23.46 0.45 -21.50
CA THR A 31 -24.59 -0.47 -21.42
C THR A 31 -24.11 -1.91 -21.53
N VAL A 32 -24.01 -2.61 -20.40
CA VAL A 32 -23.92 -4.07 -20.39
C VAL A 32 -25.34 -4.56 -20.64
N THR A 33 -25.69 -4.69 -21.92
CA THR A 33 -26.78 -5.60 -22.29
C THR A 33 -26.28 -6.99 -21.99
N GLU A 34 -26.79 -7.60 -20.92
CA GLU A 34 -26.63 -9.02 -20.63
C GLU A 34 -27.33 -9.81 -21.73
N HIS A 35 -26.61 -10.09 -22.82
CA HIS A 35 -26.98 -11.13 -23.76
C HIS A 35 -26.57 -12.47 -23.13
N THR A 36 -27.51 -13.12 -22.43
CA THR A 36 -27.39 -14.53 -22.07
C THR A 36 -27.63 -15.38 -23.31
N ASP A 37 -26.69 -15.39 -24.24
CA ASP A 37 -26.68 -16.36 -25.32
C ASP A 37 -26.07 -17.65 -24.78
N SER A 38 -26.91 -18.66 -24.57
CA SER A 38 -26.53 -20.00 -24.13
C SER A 38 -25.81 -20.78 -25.24
N TYR A 39 -24.62 -20.33 -25.62
CA TYR A 39 -23.69 -21.14 -26.39
C TYR A 39 -22.59 -21.62 -25.44
N PRO A 40 -22.09 -22.86 -25.56
CA PRO A 40 -20.83 -23.20 -24.92
C PRO A 40 -19.80 -22.14 -25.37
N PRO A 41 -18.93 -21.64 -24.47
CA PRO A 41 -17.94 -20.63 -24.86
C PRO A 41 -17.15 -21.20 -26.02
N THR A 42 -17.50 -20.76 -27.23
CA THR A 42 -16.89 -21.27 -28.44
C THR A 42 -15.51 -20.66 -28.45
N LYS A 43 -14.48 -21.49 -28.25
CA LYS A 43 -13.09 -21.02 -28.20
C LYS A 43 -12.87 -20.07 -29.38
N PRO A 44 -12.31 -18.87 -29.15
CA PRO A 44 -12.03 -17.93 -30.24
C PRO A 44 -11.11 -18.60 -31.26
N GLN A 45 -11.20 -18.17 -32.52
CA GLN A 45 -10.34 -18.69 -33.58
C GLN A 45 -8.88 -18.36 -33.27
N LEU A 46 -8.01 -19.38 -33.30
CA LEU A 46 -6.60 -19.29 -32.92
C LEU A 46 -5.69 -19.18 -34.16
N PRO A 47 -4.55 -18.48 -34.06
CA PRO A 47 -4.05 -17.73 -32.90
C PRO A 47 -4.65 -16.33 -32.76
N ILE A 48 -4.88 -15.88 -31.53
CA ILE A 48 -5.31 -14.51 -31.21
C ILE A 48 -4.11 -13.57 -31.35
N ILE A 49 -3.89 -13.05 -32.56
CA ILE A 49 -2.86 -12.03 -32.82
C ILE A 49 -3.52 -10.65 -32.71
N THR A 50 -3.21 -9.92 -31.64
CA THR A 50 -3.83 -8.61 -31.35
C THR A 50 -2.86 -7.46 -31.56
N SER A 51 -2.78 -6.94 -32.78
CA SER A 51 -2.09 -5.68 -33.07
C SER A 51 -3.01 -4.49 -32.79
N ARG A 52 -3.01 -4.03 -31.53
CA ARG A 52 -3.72 -2.78 -31.15
C ARG A 52 -2.81 -1.57 -31.31
N PRO A 53 -3.33 -0.38 -31.70
CA PRO A 53 -2.53 0.83 -31.69
C PRO A 53 -2.20 1.21 -30.25
N LEU A 54 -0.91 1.20 -29.89
CA LEU A 54 -0.45 1.64 -28.58
C LEU A 54 -0.50 3.17 -28.51
N PRO A 55 -1.06 3.76 -27.44
CA PRO A 55 -1.02 5.20 -27.28
C PRO A 55 0.42 5.63 -26.95
N TYR A 56 0.87 6.72 -27.56
CA TYR A 56 2.19 7.33 -27.34
C TYR A 56 3.35 6.32 -27.45
N PRO A 57 3.57 5.69 -28.63
CA PRO A 57 4.69 4.78 -28.79
C PRO A 57 6.02 5.52 -28.70
N SER A 58 7.02 4.92 -28.06
CA SER A 58 8.36 5.46 -28.10
C SER A 58 8.91 5.44 -29.53
N LYS A 59 9.53 6.53 -29.97
CA LYS A 59 10.04 6.67 -31.35
C LYS A 59 11.11 5.63 -31.73
N TYR A 60 11.87 5.14 -30.76
CA TYR A 60 13.06 4.31 -31.01
C TYR A 60 12.96 2.89 -30.45
N LEU A 61 12.04 2.62 -29.53
CA LEU A 61 11.88 1.27 -28.97
C LEU A 61 10.70 0.58 -29.65
N LYS A 62 10.94 -0.67 -30.06
CA LYS A 62 9.89 -1.55 -30.55
C LYS A 62 9.06 -2.07 -29.37
N PRO A 63 7.74 -2.28 -29.55
CA PRO A 63 6.89 -2.96 -28.57
C PRO A 63 7.46 -4.31 -28.16
N ARG A 64 7.13 -4.75 -26.94
CA ARG A 64 7.48 -6.09 -26.46
C ARG A 64 6.31 -7.02 -26.71
N GLU A 65 6.57 -8.24 -27.12
CA GLU A 65 5.53 -9.25 -27.35
C GLU A 65 5.43 -10.16 -26.13
N ALA A 66 4.20 -10.55 -25.78
CA ALA A 66 3.93 -11.54 -24.74
C ALA A 66 2.90 -12.55 -25.21
N TRP A 67 3.01 -13.78 -24.71
CA TRP A 67 2.02 -14.82 -24.94
C TRP A 67 0.76 -14.57 -24.12
N VAL A 68 -0.40 -14.78 -24.74
CA VAL A 68 -1.70 -14.82 -24.07
C VAL A 68 -2.00 -16.28 -23.76
N CYS A 69 -2.17 -16.59 -22.48
CA CYS A 69 -2.52 -17.92 -22.00
C CYS A 69 -4.02 -18.02 -21.73
N ASN A 70 -4.52 -19.25 -21.70
CA ASN A 70 -5.87 -19.58 -21.25
C ASN A 70 -5.94 -19.65 -19.69
N LEU A 71 -7.14 -19.45 -19.14
CA LEU A 71 -7.46 -19.73 -17.73
C LEU A 71 -8.57 -20.80 -17.59
N ASP A 72 -9.13 -21.27 -18.71
CA ASP A 72 -10.34 -22.09 -18.74
C ASP A 72 -10.06 -23.58 -18.50
N THR A 73 -8.90 -24.07 -18.93
CA THR A 73 -8.49 -25.47 -18.81
C THR A 73 -7.24 -25.58 -17.93
N VAL A 74 -7.03 -26.76 -17.32
CA VAL A 74 -5.82 -27.06 -16.54
C VAL A 74 -4.58 -27.12 -17.43
N GLU A 75 -4.77 -27.47 -18.71
CA GLU A 75 -3.71 -27.47 -19.72
C GLU A 75 -3.41 -26.05 -20.18
N GLU A 76 -2.13 -25.67 -20.13
CA GLU A 76 -1.62 -24.38 -20.61
C GLU A 76 -1.62 -24.36 -22.15
N GLU A 77 -2.60 -23.68 -22.74
CA GLU A 77 -2.67 -23.45 -24.19
C GLU A 77 -2.19 -22.03 -24.50
N LEU A 78 -1.25 -21.91 -25.45
CA LEU A 78 -0.81 -20.61 -25.98
C LEU A 78 -1.83 -20.12 -27.00
N MET A 79 -2.72 -19.23 -26.57
CA MET A 79 -3.83 -18.73 -27.38
C MET A 79 -3.36 -17.75 -28.46
N GLY A 80 -2.33 -16.95 -28.18
CA GLY A 80 -1.84 -15.96 -29.12
C GLY A 80 -0.78 -15.03 -28.58
N ILE A 81 -0.50 -13.95 -29.33
CA ILE A 81 0.56 -12.99 -29.02
C ILE A 81 -0.05 -11.59 -28.94
N ILE A 82 0.39 -10.81 -27.94
CA ILE A 82 -0.02 -9.42 -27.73
C ILE A 82 1.19 -8.48 -27.63
N ASP A 83 1.01 -7.28 -28.19
CA ASP A 83 1.99 -6.19 -28.12
C ASP A 83 1.83 -5.36 -26.82
N LEU A 84 2.94 -5.16 -26.13
CA LEU A 84 3.09 -4.41 -24.89
C LEU A 84 3.89 -3.13 -25.10
N HIS A 85 3.52 -2.09 -24.34
CA HIS A 85 4.19 -0.78 -24.44
C HIS A 85 5.65 -0.87 -23.94
N PRO A 86 6.62 -0.42 -24.75
CA PRO A 86 8.03 -0.62 -24.43
C PRO A 86 8.54 0.25 -23.28
N SER A 87 7.92 1.39 -22.95
CA SER A 87 8.37 2.22 -21.82
C SER A 87 7.95 1.68 -20.47
N VAL A 88 6.92 0.83 -20.41
CA VAL A 88 6.47 0.22 -19.15
C VAL A 88 7.16 -1.13 -18.95
N PHE A 89 7.11 -1.99 -19.97
CA PHE A 89 7.57 -3.38 -19.89
C PHE A 89 9.01 -3.59 -20.38
N GLY A 90 9.60 -2.60 -21.07
CA GLY A 90 10.96 -2.67 -21.60
C GLY A 90 12.00 -1.83 -20.84
N MET A 91 11.64 -1.29 -19.67
CA MET A 91 12.56 -0.54 -18.82
C MET A 91 13.57 -1.45 -18.13
N MET A 92 14.78 -0.94 -17.91
CA MET A 92 15.79 -1.63 -17.12
C MET A 92 15.31 -1.76 -15.66
N PRO A 93 15.28 -2.99 -15.08
CA PRO A 93 14.79 -3.19 -13.73
C PRO A 93 15.76 -2.56 -12.72
N ARG A 94 15.28 -1.55 -11.99
CA ARG A 94 16.06 -0.87 -10.93
C ARG A 94 15.72 -1.47 -9.57
N LEU A 95 16.63 -2.31 -9.06
CA LEU A 95 16.45 -3.03 -7.79
C LEU A 95 16.24 -2.08 -6.60
N ASP A 96 16.98 -0.97 -6.55
CA ASP A 96 16.88 0.02 -5.47
C ASP A 96 15.45 0.55 -5.30
N ILE A 97 14.78 0.87 -6.42
CA ILE A 97 13.42 1.42 -6.41
C ILE A 97 12.43 0.37 -5.93
N ILE A 98 12.58 -0.88 -6.39
CA ILE A 98 11.72 -1.99 -5.97
C ILE A 98 11.87 -2.22 -4.46
N TYR A 99 13.11 -2.24 -3.97
CA TYR A 99 13.41 -2.39 -2.55
C TYR A 99 12.78 -1.26 -1.71
N HIS A 100 12.94 0.00 -2.13
CA HIS A 100 12.36 1.14 -1.43
C HIS A 100 10.83 1.11 -1.42
N ASN A 101 10.20 0.76 -2.56
CA ASN A 101 8.74 0.65 -2.64
C ASN A 101 8.21 -0.46 -1.73
N ASN A 102 8.83 -1.63 -1.74
CA ASN A 102 8.42 -2.73 -0.86
C ASN A 102 8.54 -2.32 0.62
N ARG A 103 9.69 -1.79 1.02
CA ARG A 103 9.91 -1.29 2.39
C ARG A 103 8.90 -0.22 2.78
N TRP A 104 8.54 0.67 1.85
CA TRP A 104 7.51 1.69 2.06
C TRP A 104 6.13 1.05 2.26
N GLN A 105 5.73 0.07 1.45
CA GLN A 105 4.45 -0.63 1.58
C GLN A 105 4.34 -1.40 2.90
N GLU A 106 5.40 -2.11 3.30
CA GLU A 106 5.47 -2.81 4.59
C GLU A 106 5.31 -1.85 5.76
N LYS A 107 5.96 -0.67 5.70
CA LYS A 107 5.98 0.29 6.80
C LYS A 107 4.83 1.28 6.82
N TYR A 108 4.18 1.56 5.68
CA TYR A 108 3.08 2.52 5.60
C TYR A 108 1.91 2.14 6.52
N ARG A 109 1.63 0.85 6.68
CA ARG A 109 0.57 0.34 7.57
C ARG A 109 1.09 -0.07 8.96
N PHE A 110 2.40 -0.11 9.15
CA PHE A 110 2.99 -0.60 10.40
C PHE A 110 2.88 0.47 11.48
N VAL A 111 2.18 0.15 12.57
CA VAL A 111 2.11 0.97 13.79
C VAL A 111 2.73 0.16 14.91
N ASP A 112 3.74 0.73 15.55
CA ASP A 112 4.35 0.15 16.74
C ASP A 112 3.70 0.72 18.00
N TYR A 113 3.23 -0.15 18.88
CA TYR A 113 2.62 0.21 20.16
C TYR A 113 3.57 -0.02 21.34
N VAL A 114 4.82 -0.38 21.08
CA VAL A 114 5.82 -0.57 22.13
C VAL A 114 6.05 0.76 22.84
N THR A 115 5.70 0.79 24.12
CA THR A 115 5.96 1.90 25.03
C THR A 115 6.83 1.40 26.16
N GLU A 116 7.94 2.08 26.42
CA GLU A 116 8.84 1.81 27.52
C GLU A 116 8.75 2.92 28.55
N LEU A 117 8.79 2.57 29.84
CA LEU A 117 8.74 3.57 30.91
C LEU A 117 10.05 4.35 30.96
N THR A 118 9.95 5.67 30.86
CA THR A 118 11.08 6.55 31.11
C THR A 118 11.43 6.57 32.61
N ARG A 119 12.67 6.96 32.94
CA ARG A 119 13.12 7.08 34.34
C ARG A 119 12.24 7.97 35.24
N ALA A 120 11.36 8.80 34.66
CA ALA A 120 10.46 9.67 35.40
C ALA A 120 9.12 8.98 35.73
N GLU A 121 8.69 8.04 34.89
CA GLU A 121 7.42 7.31 35.02
C GLU A 121 7.57 6.09 35.94
N VAL A 122 8.79 5.56 36.08
CA VAL A 122 9.08 4.43 36.99
C VAL A 122 8.70 4.79 38.44
N PRO A 123 7.99 3.94 39.19
CA PRO A 123 7.58 4.24 40.56
C PRO A 123 8.77 4.29 41.54
N GLY A 124 8.71 5.20 42.53
CA GLY A 124 9.69 5.37 43.63
C GLY A 124 11.07 5.91 43.22
N GLY A 125 11.73 6.77 44.01
CA GLY A 125 13.08 7.29 43.65
C GLY A 125 13.21 8.81 43.53
N GLY A 126 12.55 9.54 44.44
CA GLY A 126 12.73 10.99 44.62
C GLY A 126 13.83 11.37 45.61
N ARG A 127 14.35 10.42 46.38
CA ARG A 127 15.44 10.64 47.33
C ARG A 127 16.75 10.13 46.77
N LYS A 128 17.80 10.92 46.96
CA LYS A 128 19.16 10.52 46.60
C LYS A 128 19.58 9.26 47.39
N PRO A 129 20.15 8.23 46.74
CA PRO A 129 20.49 6.96 47.41
C PRO A 129 21.51 7.11 48.55
N TRP A 130 22.54 7.95 48.34
CA TRP A 130 23.58 8.25 49.32
C TRP A 130 24.15 9.67 49.11
N PRO A 131 24.84 10.26 50.11
CA PRO A 131 25.47 11.57 49.94
C PRO A 131 26.48 11.59 48.78
N GLN A 132 26.70 12.78 48.21
CA GLN A 132 27.54 12.94 47.01
C GLN A 132 29.01 12.51 47.21
N LYS A 133 29.49 12.54 48.45
CA LYS A 133 30.88 12.26 48.86
C LYS A 133 30.85 11.54 50.22
N GLY A 134 31.97 10.91 50.57
CA GLY A 134 32.18 10.26 51.87
C GLY A 134 31.89 8.75 51.90
N THR A 135 31.12 8.22 50.95
CA THR A 135 30.77 6.79 50.91
C THR A 135 31.72 5.91 50.08
N GLY A 136 32.66 6.49 49.32
CA GLY A 136 33.58 5.76 48.44
C GLY A 136 32.92 5.06 47.23
N ARG A 137 31.59 5.13 47.10
CA ARG A 137 30.82 4.56 45.99
C ARG A 137 30.74 5.54 44.82
N ALA A 138 30.37 5.02 43.64
CA ALA A 138 30.02 5.84 42.47
C ALA A 138 28.89 6.83 42.81
N ARG A 139 28.84 7.95 42.09
CA ARG A 139 27.89 9.05 42.37
C ARG A 139 26.58 8.80 41.62
N HIS A 140 25.47 8.75 42.35
CA HIS A 140 24.15 8.59 41.74
C HIS A 140 23.14 9.60 42.30
N GLY A 141 22.29 10.11 41.40
CA GLY A 141 21.22 11.06 41.74
C GLY A 141 19.90 10.39 42.09
N SER A 142 19.56 9.29 41.43
CA SER A 142 18.32 8.53 41.64
C SER A 142 18.58 7.05 41.40
N ILE A 143 17.83 6.19 42.10
CA ILE A 143 17.81 4.74 41.89
C ILE A 143 17.19 4.35 40.53
N ARG A 144 16.42 5.23 39.89
CA ARG A 144 15.74 4.96 38.61
C ARG A 144 16.62 5.11 37.36
N SER A 145 17.92 5.30 37.55
CA SER A 145 18.84 5.42 36.41
C SER A 145 18.90 4.08 35.68
N PRO A 146 18.99 4.02 34.33
CA PRO A 146 19.11 2.76 33.58
C PRO A 146 20.40 1.97 33.87
N ILE A 147 21.27 2.49 34.73
CA ILE A 147 22.48 1.82 35.23
C ILE A 147 22.14 0.87 36.39
N PHE A 148 21.05 1.16 37.11
CA PHE A 148 20.55 0.31 38.18
C PHE A 148 19.66 -0.80 37.60
N LEU A 149 19.69 -1.94 38.30
CA LEU A 149 18.82 -3.09 38.06
C LEU A 149 17.51 -2.96 38.83
#